data_AF-A0A8K0MUY4-F1
#
_entry.id   AF-A0A8K0MUY4-F1
#
_cell.length_a   1.000
_cell.length_b   1.000
_cell.length_c   1.000
_cell.angle_alpha   90.00
_cell.angle_beta   90.00
_cell.angle_gamma   90.00
#
_symmetry.space_group_name_H-M   'P 1'
#
loop_
_entity.id
_entity.type
_entity.pdbx_description
1 polymer ?
#
loop_
_entity_poly.entity_id
_entity_poly.type
_entity_poly.pdbx_seq_one_letter_code
_entity_poly.pdbx_strand_id
1 'polypeptide(L)'
;MIDSKPICEQGEVRALDLEQGHLLVRFEDAGERDLVLGWPWVVSGQALAVEQWRPRFRPGPDAIGSAVVWIRLPRLPVELGRRNLSGIS
;
A
#
# COMPACT_ATOMS: atom_id res chain seq x y z
N MET A 1 -14.36 -1.29 -14.87
CA MET A 1 -14.85 -0.27 -13.92
C MET A 1 -14.64 -0.86 -12.55
N ILE A 2 -13.74 -0.28 -11.77
CA ILE A 2 -13.44 -0.77 -10.42
C ILE A 2 -14.34 0.05 -9.51
N ASP A 3 -15.40 -0.57 -8.98
CA ASP A 3 -16.25 0.05 -7.97
C ASP A 3 -15.37 0.37 -6.76
N SER A 4 -15.01 1.65 -6.65
CA SER A 4 -14.32 2.18 -5.47
C SER A 4 -15.39 2.33 -4.40
N LYS A 5 -15.54 1.29 -3.56
CA LYS A 5 -16.34 1.40 -2.34
C LYS A 5 -15.79 2.59 -1.53
N PRO A 6 -16.62 3.58 -1.15
CA PRO A 6 -16.14 4.70 -0.34
C PRO A 6 -15.64 4.15 1.00
N ILE A 7 -14.38 4.40 1.29
CA ILE A 7 -13.66 3.86 2.46
C ILE A 7 -13.90 4.66 3.74
N CYS A 8 -14.56 5.82 3.64
CA CYS A 8 -14.97 6.60 4.79
C CYS A 8 -16.48 6.76 4.76
N GLU A 9 -17.19 6.01 5.63
CA GLU A 9 -18.54 6.40 5.96
C GLU A 9 -18.56 7.42 7.11
N GLN A 10 -17.63 7.44 8.08
CA GLN A 10 -17.64 8.44 9.16
C GLN A 10 -16.25 8.62 9.82
N GLY A 11 -15.35 9.39 9.20
CA GLY A 11 -14.05 9.73 9.79
C GLY A 11 -13.41 10.95 9.13
N GLU A 12 -12.99 11.95 9.92
CA GLU A 12 -12.22 13.09 9.41
C GLU A 12 -10.77 12.63 9.16
N VAL A 13 -10.43 12.36 7.90
CA VAL A 13 -9.05 12.05 7.52
C VAL A 13 -8.27 13.34 7.34
N ARG A 14 -7.19 13.50 8.12
CA ARG A 14 -6.30 14.67 7.99
C ARG A 14 -5.03 14.29 7.26
N ALA A 15 -4.72 15.00 6.18
CA ALA A 15 -3.48 14.83 5.43
C ALA A 15 -2.57 16.05 5.60
N LEU A 16 -1.28 15.79 5.81
CA LEU A 16 -0.21 16.78 5.87
C LEU A 16 0.78 16.48 4.75
N ASP A 17 1.09 17.49 3.94
CA ASP A 17 2.17 17.40 2.95
C ASP A 17 3.52 17.47 3.67
N LEU A 18 4.39 16.48 3.42
CA LEU A 18 5.73 16.38 4.00
C LEU A 18 6.83 16.72 2.99
N GLU A 19 6.49 17.25 1.82
CA GLU A 19 7.40 17.52 0.70
C GLU A 19 7.90 16.26 -0.04
N GLN A 20 8.48 16.49 -1.23
CA GLN A 20 9.04 15.44 -2.10
C GLN A 20 8.08 14.28 -2.43
N GLY A 21 6.77 14.59 -2.51
CA GLY A 21 5.74 13.61 -2.83
C GLY A 21 5.33 12.70 -1.66
N HIS A 22 5.70 13.04 -0.43
CA HIS A 22 5.29 12.31 0.77
C HIS A 22 4.09 12.97 1.44
N LEU A 23 3.13 12.15 1.87
CA LEU A 23 1.94 12.58 2.60
C LEU A 23 1.88 11.85 3.93
N LEU A 24 1.62 12.59 5.01
CA LEU A 24 1.26 12.03 6.31
C LEU A 24 -0.24 12.06 6.46
N VAL A 25 -0.85 10.89 6.51
CA VAL A 25 -2.30 10.75 6.71
C VAL A 25 -2.55 10.29 8.14
N ARG A 26 -3.35 11.06 8.87
CA ARG A 26 -3.86 10.75 10.20
C ARG A 26 -5.30 10.28 10.07
N PHE A 27 -5.55 9.11 10.64
CA PHE A 27 -6.86 8.49 10.78
C PHE A 27 -7.33 8.67 12.23
N GLU A 28 -8.62 8.94 12.41
CA GLU A 28 -9.25 8.94 13.73
C GLU A 28 -9.71 7.53 14.13
N ASP A 29 -10.08 6.69 13.16
CA ASP A 29 -10.38 5.28 13.38
C ASP A 29 -9.19 4.36 13.05
N ALA A 30 -8.88 3.44 13.97
CA ALA A 30 -7.80 2.49 13.78
C ALA A 30 -8.14 1.40 12.76
N GLY A 31 -9.41 1.05 12.60
CA GLY A 31 -9.88 0.09 11.59
C GLY A 31 -9.70 0.64 10.18
N GLU A 32 -10.04 1.90 9.94
CA GLU A 32 -9.77 2.60 8.68
C GLU A 32 -8.27 2.65 8.37
N ARG A 33 -7.42 2.98 9.35
CA ARG A 33 -5.96 2.92 9.20
C ARG A 33 -5.49 1.52 8.81
N ASP A 34 -5.98 0.48 9.48
CA ASP A 34 -5.53 -0.89 9.26
C ASP A 34 -6.02 -1.43 7.91
N LEU A 35 -7.19 -0.99 7.43
CA LEU A 35 -7.61 -1.21 6.05
C LEU A 35 -6.67 -0.52 5.05
N VAL A 36 -6.24 0.71 5.33
CA VAL A 36 -5.28 1.42 4.49
C VAL A 36 -3.90 0.75 4.51
N LEU A 37 -3.42 0.24 5.63
CA LEU A 37 -2.15 -0.48 5.69
C LEU A 37 -2.22 -1.90 5.12
N GLY A 38 -3.40 -2.52 5.16
CA GLY A 38 -3.61 -3.92 4.76
C GLY A 38 -3.72 -4.14 3.24
N TRP A 39 -3.96 -3.08 2.47
CA TRP A 39 -4.14 -3.17 1.02
C TRP A 39 -3.11 -2.31 0.27
N PRO A 40 -2.71 -2.75 -0.94
CA PRO A 40 -1.94 -1.90 -1.84
C PRO A 40 -2.79 -0.76 -2.40
N TRP A 41 -2.15 0.37 -2.67
CA TRP A 41 -2.83 1.52 -3.25
C TRP A 41 -2.28 1.82 -4.63
N VAL A 42 -3.18 2.04 -5.58
CA VAL A 42 -2.86 2.56 -6.91
C VAL A 42 -3.77 3.76 -7.15
N VAL A 43 -3.17 4.93 -7.35
CA VAL A 43 -3.89 6.17 -7.64
C VAL A 43 -3.40 6.69 -8.99
N SER A 44 -4.33 6.96 -9.90
CA SER A 44 -4.02 7.43 -11.26
C SER A 44 -3.01 6.54 -12.02
N GLY A 45 -3.01 5.24 -11.75
CA GLY A 45 -2.10 4.28 -12.38
C GLY A 45 -0.69 4.22 -11.77
N GLN A 46 -0.42 5.00 -10.72
CA GLN A 46 0.84 4.96 -9.98
C GLN A 46 0.65 4.21 -8.65
N ALA A 47 1.56 3.28 -8.35
CA ALA A 47 1.55 2.60 -7.06
C ALA A 47 1.95 3.57 -5.95
N LEU A 48 1.15 3.60 -4.88
CA LEU A 48 1.45 4.35 -3.67
C LEU A 48 2.08 3.40 -2.66
N ALA A 49 3.27 3.78 -2.18
CA ALA A 49 3.86 3.17 -1.01
C ALA A 49 3.16 3.74 0.23
N VAL A 50 2.62 2.86 1.06
CA VAL A 50 1.99 3.21 2.33
C VAL A 50 2.70 2.45 3.43
N GLU A 51 3.06 3.16 4.50
CA GLU A 51 3.73 2.59 5.66
C GLU A 51 3.17 3.23 6.94
N GLN A 52 3.23 2.50 8.05
CA GLN A 52 2.93 3.08 9.36
C GLN A 52 3.90 4.22 9.68
N TRP A 53 3.37 5.31 10.24
CA TRP A 53 4.17 6.47 10.63
C TRP A 53 5.29 6.09 11.60
N ARG A 54 6.48 6.66 11.36
CA ARG A 54 7.65 6.51 12.23
C ARG A 54 8.16 7.88 12.69
N PRO A 55 8.52 8.04 13.98
CA PRO A 55 9.10 9.30 14.44
C PRO A 55 10.42 9.59 13.71
N ARG A 56 10.69 10.88 13.47
CA ARG A 56 11.88 11.38 12.75
C ARG A 56 11.96 10.94 11.27
N PHE A 57 10.82 10.66 10.66
CA PHE A 57 10.74 10.49 9.21
C PHE A 57 11.34 11.71 8.50
N ARG A 58 12.23 11.44 7.53
CA ARG A 58 12.83 12.46 6.67
C ARG A 58 12.47 12.13 5.23
N PRO A 59 11.70 12.98 4.55
CA PRO A 59 11.30 12.72 3.18
C PRO A 59 12.51 12.82 2.24
N GLY A 60 12.49 11.99 1.20
CA GLY A 60 13.63 11.78 0.30
C GLY A 60 13.52 10.47 -0.48
N PRO A 61 14.40 10.23 -1.47
CA PRO A 61 14.33 9.06 -2.34
C PRO A 61 14.50 7.71 -1.61
N ASP A 62 15.19 7.71 -0.47
CA ASP A 62 15.40 6.52 0.38
C ASP A 62 14.56 6.54 1.67
N ALA A 63 13.53 7.39 1.72
CA ALA A 63 12.75 7.60 2.94
C ALA A 63 11.85 6.42 3.32
N ILE A 64 11.49 5.59 2.34
CA ILE A 64 10.63 4.42 2.52
C ILE A 64 11.50 3.16 2.53
N GLY A 65 11.54 2.47 3.67
CA GLY A 65 12.37 1.28 3.83
C GLY A 65 11.82 0.03 3.13
N SER A 66 10.49 -0.07 3.02
CA SER A 66 9.80 -1.17 2.32
C SER A 66 8.39 -0.74 1.93
N ALA A 67 7.95 -1.08 0.72
CA ALA A 67 6.59 -0.81 0.27
C ALA A 67 5.93 -2.10 -0.25
N VAL A 68 4.66 -2.30 0.10
CA VAL A 68 3.83 -3.36 -0.49
C VAL A 68 3.19 -2.81 -1.75
N VAL A 69 3.71 -3.18 -2.91
CA VAL A 69 3.19 -2.79 -4.23
C VAL A 69 2.58 -3.99 -4.95
N TRP A 70 1.52 -3.77 -5.71
CA TRP A 70 0.95 -4.81 -6.56
C TRP A 70 1.42 -4.65 -8.00
N ILE A 71 2.14 -5.65 -8.46
CA ILE A 71 2.55 -5.76 -9.86
C ILE A 71 1.48 -6.59 -10.56
N ARG A 72 0.66 -5.96 -11.40
CA ARG A 72 -0.10 -6.74 -12.38
C ARG A 72 0.89 -7.26 -13.41
N LEU A 73 1.06 -8.57 -13.48
CA LEU A 73 1.84 -9.25 -14.50
C LEU A 73 0.88 -9.68 -15.62
N PRO A 74 0.65 -8.86 -16.67
CA PRO A 74 -0.40 -9.11 -17.68
C PRO A 74 -0.14 -10.36 -18.54
N ARG A 75 1.01 -11.02 -18.39
CA ARG A 75 1.41 -12.22 -19.15
C ARG A 75 2.21 -13.21 -18.30
N LEU A 76 1.98 -13.31 -16.99
CA LEU A 76 2.63 -14.37 -16.23
C LEU A 76 2.14 -15.73 -16.77
N PRO A 77 3.01 -16.61 -17.30
CA PRO A 77 2.59 -17.94 -17.69
C PRO A 77 2.05 -18.64 -16.44
N VAL A 78 0.85 -19.21 -16.55
CA VAL A 78 0.16 -19.96 -15.47
C VAL A 78 1.00 -21.10 -14.88
N GLU A 79 2.13 -21.44 -15.49
CA GLU A 79 3.01 -22.53 -15.10
C GLU A 79 3.88 -22.24 -13.85
N LEU A 80 3.93 -20.99 -13.37
CA LEU A 80 4.71 -20.65 -12.16
C LEU A 80 3.99 -20.96 -10.82
N GLY A 81 3.10 -21.96 -10.82
CA GLY A 81 2.33 -22.40 -9.64
C GLY A 81 2.49 -23.88 -9.28
N ARG A 82 3.34 -24.64 -9.98
CA ARG A 82 3.59 -26.06 -9.69
C ARG A 82 5.08 -26.35 -9.58
N ARG A 83 5.69 -26.03 -8.43
CA ARG A 83 6.90 -26.73 -8.00
C ARG A 83 6.48 -27.84 -7.05
N ASN A 84 6.55 -29.06 -7.55
CA ASN A 84 6.30 -30.29 -6.83
C ASN A 84 7.31 -30.40 -5.66
N LEU A 85 6.85 -30.27 -4.42
CA LEU A 85 7.64 -30.58 -3.22
C LEU A 85 7.46 -32.05 -2.81
N SER A 86 7.55 -32.99 -3.78
CA SER A 86 7.53 -34.43 -3.50
C SER A 86 8.92 -35.01 -3.26
N GLY A 87 9.82 -34.25 -2.63
CA GLY A 87 11.24 -34.60 -2.57
C GLY A 87 11.92 -34.37 -1.22
N ILE A 88 11.16 -34.36 -0.12
CA ILE A 88 11.74 -34.48 1.22
C ILE A 88 11.11 -35.71 1.87
N SER A 89 11.72 -36.85 1.56
CA SER A 89 11.68 -38.05 2.41
C SER A 89 12.79 -37.95 3.44
#